data_AF-A0A4Q3XDX3-F1
#
_entry.id   AF-A0A4Q3XDX3-F1
#
_cell.length_a   1.000
_cell.length_b   1.000
_cell.length_c   1.000
_cell.angle_alpha   90.00
_cell.angle_beta   90.00
_cell.angle_gamma   90.00
#
_symmetry.space_group_name_H-M   'P 1'
#
loop_
_entity.id
_entity.type
_entity.pdbx_description
1 polymer ?
#
loop_
_entity_poly.entity_id
_entity_poly.type
_entity_poly.pdbx_seq_one_letter_code
_entity_poly.pdbx_strand_id
1 'polypeptide(L)'
;MNTKLKAQASSNSSGNTVAHRDPQEDAIRSLYMESLHLVERLHRRLLDVIKDEFDRQGRSDVNAVQALLLFNIGNSELTAGELRSRGYYL
;
A
#
# COMPACT_ATOMS: atom_id res chain seq x y z
N MET A 1 39.66 41.51 30.99
CA MET A 1 38.77 42.69 31.06
C MET A 1 37.49 42.29 30.34
N ASN A 2 36.47 41.91 31.10
CA ASN A 2 35.18 41.44 30.59
C ASN A 2 34.30 42.64 30.28
N THR A 3 33.56 42.60 29.17
CA THR A 3 32.38 43.44 28.99
C THR A 3 31.29 42.62 28.30
N LYS A 4 30.46 41.98 29.12
CA LYS A 4 29.09 41.60 28.77
C LYS A 4 28.24 42.88 28.65
N LEU A 5 27.03 42.70 28.08
CA LEU A 5 25.86 43.59 27.95
C LEU A 5 25.72 44.24 26.56
N LYS A 6 24.59 44.18 25.86
CA LYS A 6 23.30 43.51 26.08
C LYS A 6 22.49 43.61 24.77
N ALA A 7 21.80 42.53 24.46
CA ALA A 7 20.57 42.37 23.66
C ALA A 7 20.14 43.46 22.65
N GLN A 8 19.82 43.00 21.43
CA GLN A 8 18.51 43.27 20.83
C GLN A 8 18.03 42.05 20.04
N ALA A 9 16.80 41.66 20.33
CA ALA A 9 16.04 40.64 19.64
C ALA A 9 15.50 41.21 18.31
N SER A 10 15.71 40.47 17.23
CA SER A 10 14.94 40.44 15.98
C SER A 10 15.65 39.40 15.12
N SER A 11 15.03 38.41 14.52
CA SER A 11 13.63 38.19 14.21
C SER A 11 13.54 36.75 13.73
N ASN A 12 12.47 36.06 14.10
CA ASN A 12 12.09 34.77 13.56
C ASN A 12 12.24 34.75 12.03
N SER A 13 13.12 33.92 11.51
CA SER A 13 12.92 33.31 10.20
C SER A 13 12.66 31.83 10.43
N SER A 14 11.43 31.54 10.87
CA SER A 14 10.75 30.29 10.52
C SER A 14 10.63 30.26 9.00
N GLY A 15 11.75 29.98 8.33
CA GLY A 15 11.77 29.66 6.91
C GLY A 15 11.15 28.28 6.80
N ASN A 16 9.84 28.25 6.62
CA ASN A 16 9.13 27.10 6.10
C ASN A 16 9.90 26.67 4.84
N THR A 17 10.69 25.60 4.95
CA THR A 17 11.32 24.95 3.81
C THR A 17 10.20 24.32 3.02
N VAL A 18 9.54 25.13 2.19
CA VAL A 18 8.67 24.66 1.13
C VAL A 18 9.56 23.76 0.27
N ALA A 19 9.40 22.45 0.44
CA ALA A 19 10.12 21.46 -0.33
C ALA A 19 9.83 21.77 -1.80
N HIS A 20 10.82 22.31 -2.51
CA HIS A 20 10.77 22.54 -3.94
C HIS A 20 10.81 21.15 -4.59
N ARG A 21 9.66 20.47 -4.64
CA ARG A 21 9.52 19.25 -5.43
C ARG A 21 9.51 19.65 -6.89
N ASP A 22 10.26 18.90 -7.68
CA ASP A 22 10.26 19.08 -9.13
C ASP A 22 8.84 18.79 -9.64
N PRO A 23 8.21 19.70 -10.42
CA PRO A 23 6.90 19.45 -11.02
C PRO A 23 6.81 18.12 -11.78
N GLN A 24 7.92 17.64 -12.34
CA GLN A 24 7.99 16.34 -13.00
C GLN A 24 7.91 15.18 -12.00
N GLU A 25 8.54 15.29 -10.82
CA GLU A 25 8.45 14.28 -9.76
C GLU A 25 7.02 14.17 -9.21
N ASP A 26 6.34 15.30 -9.03
CA ASP A 26 4.95 15.31 -8.55
C ASP A 26 3.98 14.70 -9.58
N ALA A 27 4.19 14.94 -10.88
CA ALA A 27 3.42 14.31 -11.94
C ALA A 27 3.61 12.78 -11.98
N ILE A 28 4.87 12.30 -11.89
CA ILE A 28 5.18 10.86 -11.82
C ILE A 28 4.55 10.22 -10.59
N ARG A 29 4.66 10.87 -9.42
CA ARG A 29 4.04 10.41 -8.18
C ARG A 29 2.53 10.29 -8.33
N SER A 30 1.87 11.27 -8.96
CA SER A 30 0.43 11.23 -9.19
C SER A 30 0.02 10.01 -10.03
N LEU A 31 0.71 9.78 -11.16
CA LEU A 31 0.47 8.64 -12.04
C LEU A 31 0.73 7.29 -11.34
N TYR A 32 1.76 7.22 -10.50
CA TYR A 32 2.04 6.04 -9.70
C TYR A 32 0.90 5.73 -8.72
N MET A 33 0.42 6.73 -7.99
CA MET A 33 -0.68 6.55 -7.03
C MET A 33 -1.98 6.20 -7.74
N GLU A 34 -2.26 6.77 -8.92
CA GLU A 34 -3.40 6.38 -9.75
C GLU A 34 -3.30 4.92 -10.18
N SER A 35 -2.13 4.50 -10.67
CA SER A 35 -1.88 3.11 -11.07
C SER A 35 -2.07 2.15 -9.90
N LEU A 36 -1.56 2.50 -8.71
CA LEU A 36 -1.73 1.70 -7.50
C LEU A 36 -3.21 1.54 -7.15
N HIS A 37 -3.99 2.63 -7.18
CA HIS A 37 -5.44 2.56 -6.95
C HIS A 37 -6.16 1.68 -7.97
N LEU A 38 -5.75 1.70 -9.24
CA LEU A 38 -6.33 0.83 -10.27
C LEU A 38 -6.04 -0.64 -9.99
N VAL A 39 -4.81 -0.97 -9.60
CA VAL A 39 -4.42 -2.35 -9.22
C VAL A 39 -5.20 -2.84 -8.01
N GLU A 40 -5.32 -2.03 -6.96
CA GLU A 40 -6.10 -2.38 -5.77
C GLU A 40 -7.58 -2.61 -6.09
N ARG A 41 -8.16 -1.76 -6.94
CA ARG A 41 -9.55 -1.92 -7.39
C ARG A 41 -9.72 -3.20 -8.19
N LEU A 42 -8.81 -3.49 -9.11
CA LEU A 42 -8.84 -4.71 -9.90
C LEU A 42 -8.78 -5.96 -9.00
N HIS A 43 -7.90 -5.96 -8.00
CA HIS A 43 -7.76 -7.06 -7.05
C HIS A 43 -9.07 -7.31 -6.27
N ARG A 44 -9.71 -6.25 -5.74
CA ARG A 44 -11.02 -6.39 -5.08
C ARG A 44 -12.10 -6.90 -6.02
N ARG A 45 -12.15 -6.39 -7.26
CA ARG A 45 -13.13 -6.86 -8.26
C ARG A 45 -12.96 -8.33 -8.62
N LEU A 46 -11.72 -8.81 -8.70
CA LEU A 46 -11.46 -10.23 -8.90
C LEU A 46 -11.98 -11.06 -7.72
N LEU A 47 -11.71 -10.64 -6.48
CA LEU A 47 -12.21 -11.33 -5.29
C LEU A 47 -13.74 -11.32 -5.22
N ASP A 48 -14.39 -10.21 -5.58
CA ASP A 48 -15.85 -10.09 -5.66
C ASP A 48 -16.40 -11.14 -6.65
N VAL A 49 -15.84 -11.24 -7.85
CA VAL A 49 -16.29 -12.19 -8.89
C VAL A 49 -16.12 -13.65 -8.42
N ILE A 50 -15.00 -13.97 -7.79
CA ILE A 50 -14.76 -15.33 -7.25
C ILE A 50 -15.78 -15.64 -6.15
N LYS A 51 -16.04 -14.68 -5.25
CA LYS A 51 -17.02 -14.84 -4.19
C LYS A 51 -18.43 -15.04 -4.76
N ASP A 52 -18.83 -14.22 -5.73
CA ASP A 52 -20.14 -14.30 -6.36
C ASP A 52 -20.37 -15.68 -7.01
N GLU A 53 -19.33 -16.27 -7.61
CA GLU A 53 -19.39 -17.64 -8.15
C GLU A 53 -19.61 -18.69 -7.04
N PHE A 54 -18.90 -18.57 -5.93
CA PHE A 54 -19.03 -19.51 -4.81
C PHE A 54 -20.40 -19.43 -4.15
N ASP A 55 -20.88 -18.21 -3.91
CA ASP A 55 -22.22 -17.97 -3.38
C ASP A 55 -23.29 -18.54 -4.34
N ARG A 56 -23.11 -18.39 -5.66
CA ARG A 56 -24.02 -18.98 -6.67
C ARG A 56 -24.01 -20.51 -6.65
N GLN A 57 -22.87 -21.14 -6.35
CA GLN A 57 -22.76 -22.60 -6.22
C GLN A 57 -23.10 -23.11 -4.82
N GLY A 58 -23.42 -22.23 -3.86
CA GLY A 58 -23.66 -22.60 -2.47
C GLY A 58 -22.44 -23.19 -1.77
N ARG A 59 -21.22 -22.83 -2.20
CA ARG A 59 -19.96 -23.29 -1.59
C ARG A 59 -19.46 -22.24 -0.59
N SER A 60 -19.23 -22.65 0.65
CA SER A 60 -18.77 -21.78 1.74
C SER A 60 -17.58 -22.35 2.52
N ASP A 61 -17.01 -23.44 2.02
CA ASP A 61 -15.86 -24.14 2.61
C ASP A 61 -14.53 -23.43 2.37
N VAL A 62 -14.45 -22.60 1.32
CA VAL A 62 -13.26 -21.85 0.92
C VAL A 62 -13.66 -20.42 0.54
N ASN A 63 -12.90 -19.41 1.00
CA ASN A 63 -13.12 -18.02 0.62
C ASN A 63 -12.37 -17.62 -0.67
N ALA A 64 -12.70 -16.47 -1.26
CA ALA A 64 -12.11 -16.02 -2.52
C ALA A 64 -10.57 -15.86 -2.48
N VAL A 65 -10.01 -15.44 -1.34
CA VAL A 65 -8.55 -15.30 -1.16
C VAL A 65 -7.88 -16.66 -1.13
N GLN A 66 -8.45 -17.61 -0.40
CA GLN A 66 -7.95 -19.00 -0.31
C GLN A 66 -8.04 -19.69 -1.67
N ALA A 67 -9.13 -19.51 -2.42
CA ALA A 67 -9.28 -20.05 -3.75
C ALA A 67 -8.23 -19.50 -4.73
N LEU A 68 -7.99 -18.19 -4.69
CA LEU A 68 -6.96 -17.55 -5.51
C LEU A 68 -5.55 -18.06 -5.13
N LEU A 69 -5.30 -18.32 -3.84
CA LEU A 69 -4.05 -18.91 -3.39
C LEU A 69 -3.86 -20.34 -3.90
N LEU A 70 -4.88 -21.19 -3.78
CA LEU A 70 -4.86 -22.55 -4.30
C LEU A 70 -4.62 -22.56 -5.82
N PHE A 71 -5.28 -21.66 -6.55
CA PHE A 71 -5.06 -21.48 -7.99
C PHE A 71 -3.61 -21.08 -8.32
N ASN A 72 -3.04 -20.12 -7.58
CA ASN A 72 -1.67 -19.64 -7.81
C ASN A 72 -0.60 -20.69 -7.46
N ILE A 73 -0.90 -21.61 -6.54
CA ILE A 73 -0.04 -22.76 -6.24
C ILE A 73 -0.09 -23.76 -7.40
N GLY A 74 -1.28 -23.98 -7.98
CA GLY A 74 -1.47 -24.89 -9.11
C GLY A 74 -1.09 -26.32 -8.74
N ASN A 75 -0.14 -26.91 -9.48
CA ASN A 75 0.45 -28.22 -9.17
C ASN A 75 1.81 -28.11 -8.43
N SER A 76 2.21 -26.91 -8.04
CA SER A 76 3.48 -26.68 -7.34
C SER A 76 3.32 -27.10 -5.89
N GLU A 77 4.21 -27.92 -5.35
CA GLU A 77 4.22 -28.20 -3.91
C GLU A 77 4.80 -26.98 -3.18
N LEU A 78 3.91 -26.15 -2.62
CA LEU A 78 4.31 -25.10 -1.69
C LEU A 78 4.17 -25.62 -0.27
N THR A 79 5.21 -25.48 0.54
CA THR A 79 5.16 -25.89 1.94
C THR A 79 4.22 -24.97 2.73
N ALA A 80 3.56 -25.51 3.77
CA ALA A 80 2.72 -24.70 4.66
C ALA A 80 3.45 -23.47 5.26
N GLY A 81 4.79 -23.54 5.38
CA GLY A 81 5.64 -22.43 5.81
C GLY A 81 5.72 -21.27 4.80
N GLU A 82 5.63 -21.56 3.50
CA GLU A 82 5.62 -20.55 2.43
C GLU A 82 4.23 -19.90 2.28
N LEU A 83 3.15 -20.62 2.59
CA LEU A 83 1.81 -20.04 2.74
C LEU A 83 1.75 -19.02 3.89
N ARG A 84 2.32 -19.37 5.05
CA ARG A 84 2.33 -18.50 6.24
C ARG A 84 3.15 -17.23 6.02
N SER A 85 4.32 -17.35 5.38
CA SER A 85 5.24 -16.22 5.17
C SER A 85 4.71 -15.17 4.18
N ARG A 86 3.71 -15.51 3.36
CA ARG A 86 3.05 -14.60 2.42
C ARG A 86 1.81 -13.89 2.99
N GLY A 87 1.47 -14.10 4.26
CA GLY A 87 0.43 -13.35 4.97
C GLY A 87 -1.01 -13.83 4.75
N TYR A 88 -1.22 -15.05 4.25
CA TYR A 88 -2.56 -15.58 3.91
C TYR A 88 -3.38 -16.12 5.08
N TYR A 89 -3.03 -15.77 6.33
CA TYR A 89 -3.78 -16.15 7.53
C TYR A 89 -3.83 -14.99 8.52
N LEU A 90 -4.91 -14.20 8.46
CA LEU A 90 -5.54 -13.54 9.60
C LEU A 90 -7.05 -13.61 9.41
#